data_AF-A0A914NSY2-F1
#
_entry.id   AF-A0A914NSY2-F1
#
_cell.length_a   1.000
_cell.length_b   1.000
_cell.length_c   1.000
_cell.angle_alpha   90.00
_cell.angle_beta   90.00
_cell.angle_gamma   90.00
#
_symmetry.space_group_name_H-M   'P 1'
#
loop_
_entity.id
_entity.type
_entity.pdbx_description
1 polymer ?
#
loop_
_entity_poly.entity_id
_entity_poly.type
_entity_poly.pdbx_seq_one_letter_code
_entity_poly.pdbx_strand_id
1 'polypeptide(L)'
;MTENECIFSCMVNIAKGKQPFKCLSATFDQIENKCLLYGPGSSADGSVRLIPNTNSIHFEKGCINEDLVNYCNGLPIYRYPQKSLIGYAIGSKYSETLINCLENCWLYVDNENKKCKSVMFYYEENLNNLNTSHNCILNSQNFENIPSNYFVDENEVLVDYASFEGCKKEGEEGEEINGETTTTIINEEKEEENKNINFGIKNIKIV
;
A
#
# COMPACT_ATOMS: atom_id res chain seq x y z
N MET A 1 2.41 7.73 23.30
CA MET A 1 1.45 7.69 22.20
C MET A 1 1.84 6.53 21.32
N THR A 2 0.89 5.67 20.97
CA THR A 2 1.11 4.50 20.10
C THR A 2 0.71 4.82 18.66
N GLU A 3 1.08 3.94 17.72
CA GLU A 3 0.62 4.00 16.32
C GLU A 3 -0.91 4.03 16.24
N ASN A 4 -1.59 3.11 16.94
CA ASN A 4 -3.06 3.03 16.95
C ASN A 4 -3.71 4.29 17.52
N GLU A 5 -3.11 4.89 18.55
CA GLU A 5 -3.60 6.17 19.09
C GLU A 5 -3.43 7.32 18.09
N CYS A 6 -2.35 7.30 17.29
CA CYS A 6 -2.12 8.28 16.22
C CYS A 6 -3.17 8.14 15.11
N ILE A 7 -3.38 6.90 14.63
CA ILE A 7 -4.41 6.56 13.64
C ILE A 7 -5.79 7.00 14.14
N PHE A 8 -6.16 6.60 15.35
CA PHE A 8 -7.44 6.94 15.95
C PHE A 8 -7.64 8.45 16.05
N SER A 9 -6.62 9.20 16.51
CA SER A 9 -6.67 10.66 16.62
C SER A 9 -7.01 11.32 15.27
N CYS A 10 -6.40 10.83 14.19
CA CYS A 10 -6.74 11.29 12.86
C CYS A 10 -8.16 10.89 12.47
N MET A 11 -8.55 9.62 12.63
CA MET A 11 -9.89 9.09 12.32
C MET A 11 -11.00 9.96 12.93
N VAL A 12 -10.88 10.27 14.23
CA VAL A 12 -11.89 11.07 14.94
C VAL A 12 -11.72 12.59 14.78
N ASN A 13 -10.75 13.06 14.00
CA ASN A 13 -10.47 14.48 13.76
C ASN A 13 -10.15 15.27 15.04
N ILE A 14 -9.32 14.70 15.92
CA ILE A 14 -8.95 15.31 17.21
C ILE A 14 -7.43 15.38 17.34
N ALA A 15 -6.90 16.58 17.49
CA ALA A 15 -5.49 16.84 17.80
C ALA A 15 -5.21 16.83 19.31
N LYS A 16 -3.92 16.96 19.66
CA LYS A 16 -3.45 17.03 21.05
C LYS A 16 -4.22 18.11 21.83
N GLY A 17 -4.63 17.79 23.05
CA GLY A 17 -5.43 18.69 23.88
C GLY A 17 -6.92 18.71 23.52
N LYS A 18 -7.40 17.71 22.78
CA LYS A 18 -8.81 17.56 22.35
C LYS A 18 -9.29 18.69 21.44
N GLN A 19 -8.38 19.29 20.69
CA GLN A 19 -8.72 20.34 19.73
C GLN A 19 -9.24 19.70 18.43
N PRO A 20 -10.40 20.12 17.90
CA PRO A 20 -10.87 19.66 16.61
C PRO A 20 -9.84 19.97 15.51
N PHE A 21 -9.51 18.97 14.69
CA PHE A 21 -8.59 19.12 13.57
C PHE A 21 -9.03 18.21 12.42
N LYS A 22 -9.36 18.79 11.27
CA LYS A 22 -9.75 18.03 10.07
C LYS A 22 -8.52 17.30 9.53
N CYS A 23 -8.36 16.04 9.91
CA CYS A 23 -7.22 15.21 9.52
C CYS A 23 -7.55 14.40 8.26
N LEU A 24 -6.67 14.46 7.27
CA LEU A 24 -6.70 13.60 6.08
C LEU A 24 -5.54 12.61 6.02
N SER A 25 -4.41 12.91 6.66
CA SER A 25 -3.29 11.98 6.79
C SER A 25 -2.54 12.22 8.10
N ALA A 26 -1.74 11.25 8.52
CA ALA A 26 -0.89 11.40 9.68
C ALA A 26 0.33 10.48 9.63
N THR A 27 1.34 10.85 10.40
CA THR A 27 2.62 10.14 10.48
C THR A 27 2.93 9.85 11.93
N PHE A 28 3.20 8.58 12.23
CA PHE A 28 3.71 8.14 13.52
C PHE A 28 5.22 7.93 13.43
N ASP A 29 6.00 8.73 14.16
CA ASP A 29 7.44 8.54 14.33
C ASP A 29 7.70 7.52 15.43
N GLN A 30 8.33 6.40 15.07
CA GLN A 30 8.59 5.26 15.94
C GLN A 30 9.73 5.51 16.93
N ILE A 31 10.68 6.41 16.61
CA ILE A 31 11.81 6.74 17.48
C ILE A 31 11.34 7.68 18.58
N GLU A 32 10.66 8.76 18.18
CA GLU A 32 10.23 9.81 19.10
C GLU A 32 8.87 9.51 19.76
N ASN A 33 8.16 8.47 19.30
CA ASN A 33 6.78 8.16 19.69
C ASN A 33 5.85 9.37 19.53
N LYS A 34 6.02 10.11 18.43
CA LYS A 34 5.27 11.34 18.11
C LYS A 34 4.29 11.09 16.97
N CYS A 35 3.14 11.74 17.06
CA CYS A 35 2.12 11.73 16.01
C CYS A 35 2.04 13.12 15.39
N LEU A 36 2.11 13.18 14.07
CA LEU A 36 1.91 14.39 13.27
C LEU A 36 0.62 14.23 12.49
N LEU A 37 -0.33 15.15 12.66
CA LEU A 37 -1.59 15.18 11.92
C LEU A 37 -1.52 16.21 10.80
N TYR A 38 -2.04 15.85 9.63
CA TYR A 38 -2.03 16.71 8.45
C TYR A 38 -3.45 16.91 7.91
N GLY A 39 -3.71 18.16 7.49
CA GLY A 39 -4.92 18.55 6.79
C GLY A 39 -4.98 18.04 5.34
N PRO A 40 -3.87 18.02 4.56
CA PRO A 40 -3.83 17.38 3.24
C PRO A 40 -3.45 15.90 3.31
N GLY A 41 -3.87 15.13 2.30
CA GLY A 41 -3.33 13.81 1.98
C GLY A 41 -2.13 13.91 1.04
N SER A 42 -1.55 12.75 0.73
CA SER A 42 -0.40 12.50 -0.14
C SER A 42 -0.81 11.98 -1.54
N SER A 43 -2.08 12.15 -1.91
CA SER A 43 -2.58 11.87 -3.25
C SER A 43 -1.65 12.44 -4.34
N ALA A 44 -1.60 11.81 -5.52
CA ALA A 44 -0.79 12.31 -6.63
C ALA A 44 -1.26 13.65 -7.22
N ASP A 45 -2.45 14.15 -6.83
CA ASP A 45 -2.88 15.54 -7.06
C ASP A 45 -2.45 16.51 -5.94
N GLY A 46 -1.94 15.96 -4.84
CA GLY A 46 -1.48 16.67 -3.65
C GLY A 46 -0.09 17.23 -3.87
N SER A 47 0.06 18.53 -3.61
CA SER A 47 1.31 19.29 -3.63
C SER A 47 2.39 18.82 -2.63
N VAL A 48 2.23 17.64 -2.03
CA VAL A 48 3.06 17.11 -0.94
C VAL A 48 3.68 15.79 -1.38
N ARG A 49 4.93 15.85 -1.85
CA ARG A 49 5.75 14.68 -2.11
C ARG A 49 6.12 14.03 -0.79
N LEU A 50 5.73 12.78 -0.62
CA LEU A 50 6.14 11.99 0.52
C LEU A 50 7.65 11.75 0.51
N ILE A 51 8.29 12.05 1.65
CA ILE A 51 9.71 11.77 1.86
C ILE A 51 9.82 10.44 2.59
N PRO A 52 10.58 9.49 2.03
CA PRO A 52 10.75 8.23 2.70
C PRO A 52 11.47 8.27 4.04
N ASN A 53 10.97 7.50 4.99
CA ASN A 53 11.55 7.37 6.31
C ASN A 53 11.16 6.02 6.93
N THR A 54 12.17 5.16 7.16
CA THR A 54 11.99 3.82 7.74
C THR A 54 11.59 3.83 9.21
N ASN A 55 11.70 4.97 9.89
CA ASN A 55 11.38 5.15 11.30
C ASN A 55 9.98 5.74 11.49
N SER A 56 9.19 5.86 10.42
CA SER A 56 7.86 6.44 10.48
C SER A 56 6.86 5.62 9.69
N ILE A 57 5.64 5.55 10.20
CA ILE A 57 4.50 4.95 9.52
C ILE A 57 3.58 6.09 9.09
N HIS A 58 3.29 6.17 7.80
CA HIS A 58 2.36 7.14 7.25
C HIS A 58 1.01 6.46 7.00
N PHE A 59 -0.08 7.19 7.22
CA PHE A 59 -1.41 6.70 6.92
C PHE A 59 -2.30 7.82 6.42
N GLU A 60 -3.25 7.44 5.59
CA GLU A 60 -4.13 8.34 4.87
C GLU A 60 -5.57 7.89 4.99
N LYS A 61 -6.49 8.84 5.03
CA LYS A 61 -7.90 8.54 4.92
C LYS A 61 -8.29 8.35 3.48
N GLY A 62 -8.89 7.19 3.18
CA GLY A 62 -9.50 6.92 1.89
C GLY A 62 -11.02 6.76 2.03
N CYS A 63 -11.79 7.36 1.13
CA CYS A 63 -13.20 7.01 0.99
C CYS A 63 -13.30 5.79 0.07
N ILE A 64 -13.66 4.63 0.62
CA ILE A 64 -13.77 3.36 -0.09
C ILE A 64 -15.20 2.84 0.04
N ASN A 65 -15.67 2.07 -0.94
CA ASN A 65 -16.93 1.33 -0.87
C ASN A 65 -17.11 0.58 0.48
N GLU A 66 -18.29 0.73 1.08
CA GLU A 66 -18.64 0.15 2.38
C GLU A 66 -18.53 -1.39 2.42
N ASP A 67 -18.85 -2.08 1.33
CA ASP A 67 -18.71 -3.55 1.25
C ASP A 67 -17.25 -3.98 1.36
N LEU A 68 -16.33 -3.20 0.78
CA LEU A 68 -14.90 -3.45 0.87
C LEU A 68 -14.35 -3.12 2.28
N VAL A 69 -14.85 -2.07 2.92
CA VAL A 69 -14.52 -1.75 4.33
C VAL A 69 -14.97 -2.89 5.26
N ASN A 70 -16.20 -3.39 5.05
CA ASN A 70 -16.76 -4.51 5.79
C ASN A 70 -15.99 -5.80 5.54
N TYR A 71 -15.59 -6.06 4.29
CA TYR A 71 -14.73 -7.19 3.94
C TYR A 71 -13.39 -7.17 4.69
N CYS A 72 -12.80 -5.99 4.84
CA CYS A 72 -11.58 -5.81 5.61
C CYS A 72 -11.80 -5.77 7.13
N ASN A 73 -13.04 -5.78 7.61
CA ASN A 73 -13.39 -5.63 9.03
C ASN A 73 -12.68 -4.43 9.69
N GLY A 74 -12.59 -3.32 8.96
CA GLY A 74 -11.88 -2.11 9.39
C GLY A 74 -10.34 -2.21 9.43
N LEU A 75 -9.75 -3.29 8.92
CA LEU A 75 -8.31 -3.37 8.69
C LEU A 75 -7.87 -2.41 7.58
N PRO A 76 -6.66 -1.84 7.68
CA PRO A 76 -6.13 -0.93 6.68
C PRO A 76 -5.77 -1.66 5.39
N ILE A 77 -5.85 -0.95 4.26
CA ILE A 77 -5.23 -1.38 3.01
C ILE A 77 -3.78 -0.90 3.02
N TYR A 78 -2.85 -1.80 2.67
CA TYR A 78 -1.44 -1.47 2.62
C TYR A 78 -1.06 -0.98 1.22
N ARG A 79 -0.38 0.16 1.17
CA ARG A 79 0.16 0.80 -0.03
C ARG A 79 1.67 0.91 0.08
N TYR A 80 2.34 0.48 -0.98
CA TYR A 80 3.79 0.46 -1.14
C TYR A 80 4.14 1.30 -2.37
N PRO A 81 4.58 2.55 -2.18
CA PRO A 81 4.96 3.40 -3.30
C PRO A 81 6.17 2.87 -4.03
N GLN A 82 6.23 3.10 -5.34
CA GLN A 82 7.38 2.75 -6.19
C GLN A 82 7.75 1.27 -6.10
N LYS A 83 6.73 0.41 -6.05
CA LYS A 83 6.85 -1.04 -6.01
C LYS A 83 5.97 -1.68 -7.07
N SER A 84 6.49 -2.73 -7.69
CA SER A 84 5.80 -3.51 -8.71
C SER A 84 5.81 -5.00 -8.38
N LEU A 85 4.73 -5.67 -8.75
CA LEU A 85 4.54 -7.12 -8.64
C LEU A 85 4.60 -7.78 -10.02
N ILE A 86 5.62 -8.59 -10.27
CA ILE A 86 5.84 -9.22 -11.57
C ILE A 86 5.27 -10.65 -11.59
N GLY A 87 4.61 -11.03 -12.69
CA GLY A 87 4.25 -12.43 -12.98
C GLY A 87 2.91 -12.92 -12.42
N TYR A 88 2.17 -12.08 -11.70
CA TYR A 88 0.89 -12.45 -11.06
C TYR A 88 -0.33 -11.70 -11.58
N ALA A 89 -0.17 -10.92 -12.64
CA ALA A 89 -1.25 -10.18 -13.29
C ALA A 89 -2.29 -11.14 -13.88
N ILE A 90 -3.55 -10.90 -13.55
CA ILE A 90 -4.72 -11.64 -14.07
C ILE A 90 -5.64 -10.77 -14.91
N GLY A 91 -5.42 -9.46 -14.92
CA GLY A 91 -6.18 -8.54 -15.73
C GLY A 91 -5.68 -7.12 -15.58
N SER A 92 -6.32 -6.23 -16.33
CA SER A 92 -6.09 -4.80 -16.24
C SER A 92 -7.36 -4.03 -16.56
N LYS A 93 -7.46 -2.84 -15.99
CA LYS A 93 -8.58 -1.91 -16.14
C LYS A 93 -8.04 -0.49 -16.26
N TYR A 94 -8.86 0.39 -16.79
CA TYR A 94 -8.68 1.82 -16.56
C TYR A 94 -9.24 2.17 -15.18
N SER A 95 -8.56 3.05 -14.45
CA SER A 95 -9.05 3.60 -13.18
C SER A 95 -8.58 5.03 -13.02
N GLU A 96 -9.44 5.90 -12.52
CA GLU A 96 -9.12 7.33 -12.33
C GLU A 96 -8.21 7.55 -11.10
N THR A 97 -8.32 6.69 -10.10
CA THR A 97 -7.59 6.77 -8.84
C THR A 97 -7.15 5.38 -8.36
N LEU A 98 -6.15 5.33 -7.46
CA LEU A 98 -5.76 4.10 -6.77
C LEU A 98 -6.95 3.46 -6.04
N ILE A 99 -7.81 4.27 -5.41
CA ILE A 99 -9.02 3.76 -4.74
C ILE A 99 -9.95 3.08 -5.73
N ASN A 100 -10.22 3.71 -6.88
CA ASN A 100 -11.05 3.09 -7.91
C ASN A 100 -10.41 1.80 -8.48
N CYS A 101 -9.08 1.75 -8.56
CA CYS A 101 -8.34 0.55 -8.94
C CYS A 101 -8.52 -0.59 -7.91
N LEU A 102 -8.45 -0.29 -6.61
CA LEU A 102 -8.75 -1.23 -5.53
C LEU A 102 -10.20 -1.73 -5.60
N GLU A 103 -11.17 -0.85 -5.78
CA GLU A 103 -12.59 -1.25 -5.92
C GLU A 103 -12.83 -2.15 -7.14
N ASN A 104 -12.17 -1.86 -8.26
CA ASN A 104 -12.20 -2.72 -9.45
C ASN A 104 -11.59 -4.10 -9.16
N CYS A 105 -10.47 -4.16 -8.44
CA CYS A 105 -9.84 -5.41 -8.01
C CYS A 105 -10.76 -6.21 -7.10
N TRP A 106 -11.37 -5.59 -6.10
CA TRP A 106 -12.29 -6.25 -5.18
C TRP A 106 -13.42 -7.02 -5.90
N LEU A 107 -13.97 -6.42 -6.96
CA LEU A 107 -15.04 -7.02 -7.75
C LEU A 107 -14.54 -7.98 -8.84
N TYR A 108 -13.23 -8.08 -9.06
CA TYR A 108 -12.66 -8.81 -10.18
C TYR A 108 -12.45 -10.29 -9.89
N VAL A 109 -12.99 -11.11 -10.79
CA VAL A 109 -12.74 -12.54 -10.91
C VAL A 109 -12.42 -12.82 -12.37
N ASP A 110 -11.29 -13.49 -12.64
CA ASP A 110 -10.92 -13.86 -14.01
C ASP A 110 -11.69 -15.09 -14.51
N ASN A 111 -11.43 -15.50 -15.76
CA ASN A 111 -12.09 -16.65 -16.38
C ASN A 111 -11.71 -17.99 -15.72
N GLU A 112 -10.65 -18.03 -14.91
CA GLU A 112 -10.18 -19.21 -14.17
C GLU A 112 -10.65 -19.19 -12.70
N ASN A 113 -11.59 -18.30 -12.34
CA ASN A 113 -12.09 -18.07 -10.99
C ASN A 113 -11.02 -17.56 -9.99
N LYS A 114 -9.91 -16.98 -10.47
CA LYS A 114 -8.95 -16.31 -9.60
C LYS A 114 -9.47 -14.93 -9.23
N LYS A 115 -9.53 -14.66 -7.93
CA LYS A 115 -9.84 -13.34 -7.38
C LYS A 115 -8.62 -12.45 -7.40
N CYS A 116 -8.83 -11.16 -7.65
CA CYS A 116 -7.78 -10.17 -7.45
C CYS A 116 -7.52 -9.97 -5.95
N LYS A 117 -6.25 -9.86 -5.56
CA LYS A 117 -5.80 -9.69 -4.18
C LYS A 117 -4.96 -8.43 -3.97
N SER A 118 -4.31 -7.95 -5.02
CA SER A 118 -3.53 -6.71 -5.01
C SER A 118 -3.57 -6.01 -6.36
N VAL A 119 -3.19 -4.75 -6.38
CA VAL A 119 -3.14 -3.90 -7.56
C VAL A 119 -1.80 -3.22 -7.73
N MET A 120 -1.48 -2.87 -8.97
CA MET A 120 -0.50 -1.82 -9.29
C MET A 120 -1.22 -0.70 -10.03
N PHE A 121 -1.09 0.52 -9.54
CA PHE A 121 -1.70 1.71 -10.15
C PHE A 121 -0.62 2.64 -10.71
N TYR A 122 -0.64 2.85 -12.01
CA TYR A 122 0.29 3.70 -12.73
C TYR A 122 -0.33 5.08 -12.95
N TYR A 123 0.34 6.12 -12.47
CA TYR A 123 -0.20 7.49 -12.47
C TYR A 123 -0.01 8.20 -13.81
N GLU A 124 1.13 7.98 -14.46
CA GLU A 124 1.55 8.76 -15.63
C GLU A 124 1.10 8.18 -16.97
N GLU A 125 0.62 6.93 -16.99
CA GLU A 125 0.09 6.32 -18.21
C GLU A 125 -1.07 7.15 -18.80
N ASN A 126 -1.79 7.92 -17.97
CA ASN A 126 -2.90 8.79 -18.38
C ASN A 126 -2.49 10.06 -19.17
N LEU A 127 -1.22 10.43 -19.21
CA LEU A 127 -0.80 11.76 -19.69
C LEU A 127 -0.40 11.80 -21.18
N ASN A 128 -0.13 10.65 -21.81
CA ASN A 128 0.49 10.61 -23.15
C ASN A 128 -0.42 10.08 -24.28
N ASN A 129 -1.71 10.48 -24.29
CA ASN A 129 -2.57 10.62 -25.48
C ASN A 129 -2.39 9.59 -26.64
N LEU A 130 -2.40 8.28 -26.37
CA LEU A 130 -2.81 7.26 -27.34
C LEU A 130 -3.01 5.90 -26.62
N ASN A 131 -4.26 5.48 -26.41
CA ASN A 131 -4.64 4.12 -25.96
C ASN A 131 -4.35 3.71 -24.50
N THR A 132 -4.44 4.64 -23.54
CA THR A 132 -4.28 4.30 -22.12
C THR A 132 -5.53 3.65 -21.52
N SER A 133 -5.78 2.37 -21.82
CA SER A 133 -6.95 1.66 -21.30
C SER A 133 -6.67 0.81 -20.05
N HIS A 134 -5.43 0.81 -19.52
CA HIS A 134 -4.96 -0.22 -18.59
C HIS A 134 -3.95 0.28 -17.53
N ASN A 135 -4.21 1.41 -16.86
CA ASN A 135 -3.33 1.94 -15.81
C ASN A 135 -3.51 1.28 -14.43
N CYS A 136 -4.47 0.38 -14.29
CA CYS A 136 -4.72 -0.43 -13.10
C CYS A 136 -4.47 -1.90 -13.45
N ILE A 137 -3.37 -2.47 -12.96
CA ILE A 137 -3.04 -3.88 -13.11
C ILE A 137 -3.56 -4.66 -11.90
N LEU A 138 -4.28 -5.75 -12.17
CA LEU A 138 -4.95 -6.58 -11.19
C LEU A 138 -4.16 -7.88 -10.99
N ASN A 139 -3.79 -8.21 -9.76
CA ASN A 139 -2.96 -9.38 -9.46
C ASN A 139 -3.69 -10.41 -8.62
N SER A 140 -3.41 -11.69 -8.89
CA SER A 140 -3.96 -12.84 -8.14
C SER A 140 -3.28 -13.11 -6.80
N GLN A 141 -2.16 -12.45 -6.51
CA GLN A 141 -1.35 -12.67 -5.30
C GLN A 141 -1.02 -11.37 -4.58
N ASN A 142 -0.67 -11.50 -3.31
CA ASN A 142 -0.04 -10.45 -2.50
C ASN A 142 1.45 -10.73 -2.38
N PHE A 143 2.25 -9.68 -2.15
CA PHE A 143 3.71 -9.80 -2.05
C PHE A 143 4.19 -10.74 -0.93
N GLU A 144 3.40 -10.94 0.13
CA GLU A 144 3.77 -11.83 1.25
C GLU A 144 3.85 -13.31 0.87
N ASN A 145 3.07 -13.75 -0.13
CA ASN A 145 2.89 -15.17 -0.45
C ASN A 145 3.72 -15.60 -1.67
N ILE A 146 4.72 -14.81 -2.05
CA ILE A 146 5.50 -15.03 -3.27
C ILE A 146 7.00 -14.86 -3.02
N PRO A 147 7.87 -15.37 -3.90
CA PRO A 147 9.30 -15.14 -3.79
C PRO A 147 9.63 -13.64 -3.93
N SER A 148 10.54 -13.14 -3.09
CA SER A 148 10.85 -11.71 -2.97
C SER A 148 11.37 -11.07 -4.25
N ASN A 149 11.97 -11.85 -5.17
CA ASN A 149 12.47 -11.37 -6.46
C ASN A 149 11.35 -10.94 -7.44
N TYR A 150 10.08 -11.23 -7.13
CA TYR A 150 8.94 -10.77 -7.92
C TYR A 150 8.33 -9.47 -7.39
N PHE A 151 8.73 -9.01 -6.21
CA PHE A 151 8.30 -7.73 -5.65
C PHE A 151 9.46 -6.72 -5.69
N VAL A 152 9.46 -5.92 -6.74
CA VAL A 152 10.63 -5.13 -7.14
C VAL A 152 10.43 -3.65 -6.90
N ASP A 153 11.54 -2.94 -6.69
CA ASP A 153 11.57 -1.47 -6.72
C ASP A 153 11.38 -0.97 -8.15
N GLU A 154 10.50 0.01 -8.30
CA GLU A 154 10.29 0.74 -9.55
C GLU A 154 10.94 2.13 -9.44
N ASN A 155 11.62 2.56 -10.50
CA ASN A 155 12.36 3.82 -10.49
C ASN A 155 12.12 4.66 -11.75
N GLU A 156 11.52 4.08 -12.79
CA GLU A 156 11.33 4.74 -14.08
C GLU A 156 9.92 5.29 -14.25
N VAL A 157 8.93 4.61 -13.65
CA VAL A 157 7.52 4.98 -13.76
C VAL A 157 6.88 5.21 -12.40
N LEU A 158 5.99 6.19 -12.31
CA LEU A 158 5.26 6.44 -11.06
C LEU A 158 4.15 5.39 -10.87
N VAL A 159 4.43 4.42 -10.00
CA VAL A 159 3.52 3.31 -9.67
C VAL A 159 3.39 3.14 -8.17
N ASP A 160 2.19 2.76 -7.73
CA ASP A 160 1.97 2.24 -6.39
C ASP A 160 1.42 0.82 -6.43
N TYR A 161 2.00 -0.05 -5.62
CA TYR A 161 1.42 -1.34 -5.28
C TYR A 161 0.51 -1.18 -4.06
N ALA A 162 -0.67 -1.79 -4.08
CA ALA A 162 -1.53 -1.85 -2.90
C ALA A 162 -2.23 -3.21 -2.77
N SER A 163 -2.45 -3.68 -1.54
CA SER A 163 -3.05 -4.99 -1.28
C SER A 163 -4.02 -5.01 -0.11
N PHE A 164 -5.02 -5.89 -0.22
CA PHE A 164 -5.98 -6.21 0.84
C PHE A 164 -5.39 -7.16 1.89
N GLU A 165 -4.12 -6.94 2.25
CA GLU A 165 -3.41 -7.76 3.22
C GLU A 165 -4.16 -7.75 4.56
N GLY A 166 -4.38 -8.93 5.14
CA GLY A 166 -5.15 -9.08 6.37
C GLY A 166 -6.68 -9.05 6.21
N CYS A 167 -7.22 -8.53 5.10
CA CYS A 167 -8.65 -8.60 4.80
C CYS A 167 -9.03 -10.05 4.43
N LYS A 168 -9.41 -10.86 5.42
CA LYS A 168 -9.86 -12.25 5.21
C LYS A 168 -11.38 -12.35 5.29
N LYS A 169 -11.95 -13.21 4.44
CA LYS A 169 -13.32 -13.72 4.63
C LYS A 169 -13.39 -14.51 5.93
N GLU A 170 -14.45 -14.30 6.72
CA GLU A 170 -14.92 -15.37 7.61
C GLU A 170 -15.19 -16.61 6.73
N GLY A 171 -14.34 -17.64 6.87
CA GLY A 171 -14.51 -18.93 6.18
C GLY A 171 -13.41 -19.40 5.22
N GLU A 172 -12.26 -18.70 5.09
CA GLU A 172 -11.06 -19.29 4.46
C GLU A 172 -10.10 -19.77 5.55
N GLU A 173 -10.24 -21.05 5.94
CA GLU A 173 -9.32 -21.77 6.82
C GLU A 173 -7.90 -21.71 6.23
N GLY A 174 -6.93 -21.34 7.07
CA GLY A 174 -5.53 -21.30 6.68
C GLY A 174 -4.99 -22.71 6.43
N GLU A 175 -4.30 -22.90 5.31
CA GLU A 175 -3.34 -23.98 5.21
C GLU A 175 -2.21 -23.70 6.21
N GLU A 176 -2.12 -24.54 7.23
CA GLU A 176 -1.00 -24.60 8.17
C GLU A 176 0.28 -24.95 7.40
N ILE A 177 1.23 -24.01 7.37
CA ILE A 177 2.58 -24.28 6.89
C ILE A 177 3.32 -24.98 8.04
N ASN A 178 3.40 -26.31 7.97
CA ASN A 178 4.29 -27.10 8.83
C ASN A 178 5.74 -26.70 8.53
N GLY A 179 6.43 -26.28 9.59
CA GLY A 179 7.77 -25.71 9.48
C GLY A 179 8.86 -26.71 9.13
N GLU A 180 9.92 -26.17 8.53
CA GLU A 180 11.28 -26.64 8.79
C GLU A 180 12.24 -25.45 8.70
N THR A 181 12.82 -25.11 9.86
CA THR A 181 13.81 -24.06 10.00
C THR A 181 15.18 -24.63 9.66
N THR A 182 15.75 -24.24 8.53
CA THR A 182 17.17 -24.48 8.23
C THR A 182 17.92 -23.15 8.13
N THR A 183 18.67 -22.86 9.20
CA THR A 183 19.66 -21.81 9.30
C THR A 183 20.78 -22.03 8.28
N THR A 184 21.09 -21.03 7.45
CA THR A 184 22.38 -20.96 6.73
C THR A 184 22.95 -19.55 6.85
N ILE A 185 24.15 -19.46 7.43
CA ILE A 185 25.01 -18.29 7.56
C ILE A 185 25.94 -18.28 6.36
N ILE A 186 26.07 -17.18 5.59
CA ILE A 186 27.37 -16.79 4.97
C ILE A 186 27.50 -15.25 4.82
N ASN A 187 28.63 -14.79 5.37
CA ASN A 187 29.44 -13.57 5.37
C ASN A 187 29.26 -12.40 4.36
N GLU A 188 29.62 -11.24 4.91
CA GLU A 188 29.90 -9.94 4.30
C GLU A 188 31.06 -9.96 3.28
N GLU A 189 30.93 -9.18 2.21
CA GLU A 189 32.03 -8.40 1.61
C GLU A 189 31.47 -7.05 1.11
N LYS A 190 32.22 -5.96 1.37
CA LYS A 190 31.91 -4.57 1.04
C LYS A 190 32.49 -4.20 -0.33
N GLU A 191 31.79 -3.35 -1.08
CA GLU A 191 32.42 -2.21 -1.76
C GLU A 191 31.40 -1.09 -2.05
N GLU A 192 31.84 0.14 -1.85
CA GLU A 192 31.10 1.41 -1.99
C GLU A 192 30.96 1.82 -3.46
N GLU A 193 29.82 2.42 -3.85
CA GLU A 193 29.85 3.69 -4.58
C GLU A 193 28.50 4.44 -4.56
N ASN A 194 28.62 5.76 -4.42
CA ASN A 194 27.55 6.74 -4.26
C ASN A 194 26.48 6.69 -5.36
N LYS A 195 25.23 6.40 -4.95
CA LYS A 195 24.04 7.00 -5.57
C LYS A 195 23.07 7.42 -4.46
N ASN A 196 22.63 8.67 -4.49
CA ASN A 196 21.51 9.14 -3.68
C ASN A 196 20.25 8.38 -4.10
N ILE A 197 20.00 7.24 -3.47
CA ILE A 197 18.82 6.41 -3.70
C ILE A 197 17.79 6.83 -2.65
N ASN A 198 16.70 7.42 -3.13
CA ASN A 198 15.62 7.93 -2.30
C ASN A 198 14.68 6.75 -1.99
N PHE A 199 14.96 6.03 -0.91
CA PHE A 199 14.32 4.75 -0.59
C PHE A 199 12.92 4.90 -0.02
N GLY A 200 11.89 4.73 -0.87
CA GLY A 200 10.44 4.71 -0.64
C GLY A 200 9.90 4.40 0.76
N ILE A 201 8.81 5.09 1.12
CA ILE A 201 8.09 4.87 2.38
C ILE A 201 7.73 3.40 2.50
N LYS A 202 8.19 2.78 3.58
CA LYS A 202 7.69 1.48 4.00
C LYS A 202 6.34 1.72 4.66
N ASN A 203 5.28 1.44 3.92
CA ASN A 203 3.90 1.24 4.37
C ASN A 203 3.11 2.54 4.56
N ILE A 204 2.31 2.89 3.54
CA ILE A 204 1.17 3.77 3.69
C ILE A 204 -0.05 2.92 4.01
N LYS A 205 -0.73 3.20 5.12
CA LYS A 205 -2.01 2.56 5.44
C LYS A 205 -3.15 3.44 4.97
N ILE A 206 -4.03 2.93 4.11
CA ILE A 206 -5.31 3.57 3.80
C ILE A 206 -6.33 3.07 4.82
N VAL A 207 -6.86 4.00 5.60
CA VAL A 207 -7.79 3.76 6.73
C VAL A 207 -9.11 4.45 6.49
#